data_AF-A0A9E3H9C1-F1
#
_entry.id   AF-A0A9E3H9C1-F1
#
_cell.length_a   1.000
_cell.length_b   1.000
_cell.length_c   1.000
_cell.angle_alpha   90.00
_cell.angle_beta   90.00
_cell.angle_gamma   90.00
#
_symmetry.space_group_name_H-M   'P 1'
#
loop_
_entity.id
_entity.type
_entity.pdbx_description
1 polymer ?
#
loop_
_entity_poly.entity_id
_entity_poly.type
_entity_poly.pdbx_seq_one_letter_code
_entity_poly.pdbx_strand_id
1 'polypeptide(L)' 'MKFQIECNSFLTNSQMCLVCDRLFQTKEARLIVCSDKGDSYGDVCPECIARGATWIGSQLQQFS' A
#
# COMPACT_ATOMS: atom_id res chain seq x y z
N MET A 1 -8.39 -0.11 -10.21
CA MET A 1 -7.58 -0.11 -8.97
C MET A 1 -7.84 1.19 -8.22
N LYS A 2 -7.86 1.13 -6.88
CA LYS A 2 -8.06 2.29 -6.00
C LYS A 2 -7.07 2.26 -4.84
N PHE A 3 -6.83 3.43 -4.27
CA PHE A 3 -6.09 3.59 -3.02
C PHE A 3 -7.07 3.77 -1.86
N GLN A 4 -6.89 2.97 -0.81
CA GLN A 4 -7.64 3.07 0.45
C GLN A 4 -6.68 3.44 1.57
N ILE A 5 -7.11 4.33 2.46
CA ILE A 5 -6.37 4.69 3.66
C ILE A 5 -7.14 4.13 4.85
N GLU A 6 -6.46 3.38 5.69
CA GLU A 6 -6.99 2.90 6.97
C GLU A 6 -6.15 3.43 8.11
N CYS A 7 -6.81 3.89 9.17
CA CYS A 7 -6.15 4.25 10.43
C CYS A 7 -6.00 2.98 11.26
N ASN A 8 -4.75 2.63 11.61
CA ASN A 8 -4.47 1.47 12.43
C ASN A 8 -4.75 1.79 13.90
N SER A 9 -5.53 0.94 14.57
CA SER A 9 -5.65 0.96 16.01
C SER A 9 -4.37 0.34 16.63
N PHE A 10 -3.36 1.18 16.87
CA PHE A 10 -2.19 0.95 17.75
C PHE A 10 -1.28 -0.28 17.53
N LEU A 11 -1.61 -1.19 16.62
CA LEU A 11 -0.81 -2.40 16.37
C LEU A 11 0.22 -2.13 15.27
N THR A 12 1.49 -1.99 15.68
CA THR A 12 2.64 -2.04 14.76
C THR A 12 2.80 -3.48 14.26
N ASN A 13 2.40 -3.72 13.01
CA ASN A 13 2.63 -5.00 12.34
C ASN A 13 3.64 -4.83 11.22
N SER A 14 4.55 -5.81 11.11
CA SER A 14 5.44 -5.94 9.96
C SER A 14 4.62 -6.36 8.74
N GLN A 15 4.67 -5.58 7.67
CA GLN A 15 4.01 -5.87 6.40
C GLN A 15 5.03 -5.87 5.27
N MET A 16 4.74 -6.62 4.21
CA MET A 16 5.53 -6.56 2.98
C MET A 16 4.93 -5.50 2.06
N CYS A 17 5.77 -4.59 1.57
CA CYS A 17 5.33 -3.59 0.59
C CYS A 17 5.00 -4.25 -0.74
N LEU A 18 3.77 -4.05 -1.23
CA LEU A 18 3.31 -4.56 -2.53
C LEU A 18 4.15 -4.06 -3.72
N VAL A 19 4.81 -2.91 -3.58
CA VAL A 19 5.53 -2.25 -4.69
C VAL A 19 7.00 -2.64 -4.76
N CYS A 20 7.64 -2.92 -3.63
CA CYS A 20 9.10 -3.10 -3.57
C CYS A 20 9.54 -4.34 -2.79
N ASP A 21 8.60 -5.17 -2.33
CA ASP A 21 8.82 -6.41 -1.58
C ASP A 21 9.66 -6.28 -0.31
N ARG A 22 9.84 -5.05 0.20
CA ARG A 22 10.54 -4.79 1.45
C ARG A 22 9.58 -4.87 2.62
N LEU A 23 10.05 -5.51 3.69
CA LEU A 23 9.37 -5.47 4.98
C LEU A 23 9.42 -4.05 5.55
N PHE A 24 8.29 -3.58 6.07
CA PHE A 24 8.18 -2.29 6.75
C PHE A 24 7.22 -2.39 7.93
N GLN A 25 7.41 -1.50 8.91
CA GLN A 25 6.49 -1.37 10.03
C GLN A 25 5.37 -0.42 9.66
N THR A 26 4.14 -0.89 9.81
CA THR A 26 2.96 -0.04 9.69
C THR A 26 2.92 0.98 10.83
N LYS A 27 2.52 2.22 10.51
CA LYS A 27 2.39 3.32 11.47
C LYS A 27 0.90 3.56 11.80
N GLU A 28 0.53 4.77 12.19
CA GLU A 28 -0.84 5.15 12.58
C GLU A 28 -1.85 5.02 11.43
N ALA A 29 -1.38 5.05 10.18
CA ALA A 29 -2.20 4.80 9.01
C ALA A 29 -1.44 3.94 7.98
N ARG A 30 -2.19 3.21 7.17
CA ARG A 30 -1.68 2.40 6.07
C ARG A 30 -2.38 2.75 4.76
N LEU A 31 -1.63 2.68 3.67
CA LEU A 31 -2.13 2.82 2.31
C LEU A 31 -2.27 1.43 1.70
N ILE A 32 -3.50 1.04 1.36
CA ILE A 32 -3.84 -0.25 0.77
C ILE A 32 -4.19 -0.04 -0.70
N VAL A 33 -3.68 -0.91 -1.56
CA VAL A 33 -4.11 -0.99 -2.96
C VAL A 33 -5.26 -1.98 -3.05
N CYS A 34 -6.39 -1.55 -3.60
CA CYS A 34 -7.58 -2.38 -3.77
C CYS A 34 -7.98 -2.52 -5.25
N SER A 35 -8.64 -3.63 -5.57
CA SER A 35 -9.39 -3.80 -6.82
C SER A 35 -10.57 -2.82 -6.87
N ASP A 36 -11.15 -2.60 -8.05
CA ASP A 36 -12.34 -1.74 -8.16
C ASP A 36 -13.58 -2.35 -7.47
N LYS A 37 -13.53 -3.65 -7.15
CA LYS A 37 -14.53 -4.39 -6.38
C LYS A 37 -14.27 -4.37 -4.88
N GLY A 38 -13.11 -3.85 -4.44
CA GLY A 38 -12.75 -3.72 -3.03
C GLY A 38 -11.82 -4.80 -2.48
N ASP A 39 -11.34 -5.72 -3.31
CA ASP A 39 -10.39 -6.76 -2.88
C ASP A 39 -9.01 -6.13 -2.59
N SER A 40 -8.44 -6.39 -1.42
CA SER A 40 -7.12 -5.87 -1.05
C SER A 40 -6.00 -6.66 -1.74
N TYR A 41 -5.10 -5.96 -2.43
CA TYR A 41 -3.87 -6.53 -2.99
C TYR A 41 -2.70 -6.48 -2.01
N GLY A 42 -2.63 -5.43 -1.18
CA GLY A 42 -1.56 -5.26 -0.20
C GLY A 42 -1.29 -3.81 0.20
N ASP A 43 -0.36 -3.67 1.15
CA ASP A 43 0.03 -2.37 1.72
C ASP A 43 1.23 -1.74 0.98
N VAL A 44 1.35 -0.41 1.02
CA VAL A 44 2.46 0.36 0.44
C VAL A 44 3.28 1.02 1.54
N CYS A 45 4.61 0.83 1.50
CA CYS A 45 5.51 1.42 2.49
C CYS A 45 5.65 2.95 2.34
N PRO A 46 6.04 3.67 3.41
CA PRO A 46 6.19 5.13 3.38
C PRO A 46 7.11 5.65 2.28
N GLU A 47 8.19 4.94 1.96
CA GLU A 47 9.15 5.34 0.92
C GLU A 47 8.54 5.27 -0.48
N CYS A 48 7.64 4.31 -0.71
CA CYS A 48 6.91 4.21 -1.98
C CYS A 48 5.76 5.23 -2.04
N ILE A 49 5.07 5.49 -0.91
CA ILE A 49 4.06 6.55 -0.80
C ILE A 49 4.65 7.92 -1.19
N ALA A 50 5.85 8.23 -0.70
CA ALA A 50 6.52 9.51 -0.95
C ALA A 50 6.82 9.78 -2.45
N ARG A 51 6.81 8.75 -3.30
CA ARG A 51 7.00 8.88 -4.75
C ARG A 51 5.72 9.29 -5.49
N GLY A 52 4.57 9.23 -4.83
CA GLY A 52 3.29 9.69 -5.34
C GLY A 52 2.51 8.63 -6.14
N ALA A 53 1.19 8.86 -6.23
CA ALA A 53 0.22 7.93 -6.78
C ALA A 53 0.50 7.54 -8.24
N THR A 54 0.97 8.46 -9.08
CA THR A 54 1.30 8.19 -10.48
C THR A 54 2.44 7.18 -10.61
N TRP A 55 3.50 7.35 -9.80
CA TRP A 55 4.63 6.43 -9.79
C TRP A 55 4.23 5.06 -9.25
N ILE A 56 3.44 5.02 -8.16
CA ILE A 56 2.92 3.77 -7.60
C ILE A 56 2.06 3.04 -8.65
N GLY A 57 1.19 3.75 -9.35
CA GLY A 57 0.36 3.20 -10.42
C GLY A 57 1.18 2.59 -11.55
N SER A 58 2.33 3.18 -11.92
CA SER A 58 3.19 2.61 -12.96
C SER A 58 3.85 1.30 -12.54
N GLN A 59 4.15 1.11 -11.24
CA GLN A 59 4.70 -0.14 -10.71
C GLN A 59 3.65 -1.25 -10.64
N LEU A 60 2.37 -0.88 -10.55
CA LEU A 60 1.26 -1.81 -10.35
C LEU A 60 0.52 -2.18 -11.64
N GLN A 61 1.04 -1.83 -12.82
CA GLN A 61 0.45 -2.19 -14.13
C GLN A 61 0.28 -3.71 -14.32
N GLN A 62 1.04 -4.53 -13.59
CA GLN A 62 0.85 -5.99 -13.60
C GLN A 62 -0.47 -6.45 -12.96
N PHE A 63 -1.16 -5.57 -12.23
CA PHE A 63 -2.44 -5.85 -11.57
C PHE A 63 -3.65 -5.23 -12.30
N SER A 64 -3.44 -4.63 -13.49
CA SER A 64 -4.51 -4.03 -14.33
C SER A 64 -5.05 -4.99 -15.37
#